data_AF-A0A916UV25-F1
#
_entry.id   AF-A0A916UV25-F1
#
_cell.length_a   1.000
_cell.length_b   1.000
_cell.length_c   1.000
_cell.angle_alpha   90.00
_cell.angle_beta   90.00
_cell.angle_gamma   90.00
#
_symmetry.space_group_name_H-M   'P 1'
#
loop_
_entity.id
_entity.type
_entity.pdbx_description
1 polymer ?
#
loop_
_entity_poly.entity_id
_entity_poly.type
_entity_poly.pdbx_seq_one_letter_code
_entity_poly.pdbx_strand_id
1 'polypeptide(L)'
;MPSFLSRAGRIVLASALAASLAVSVADARPSSGGSRGSKTFSTPPSTQTAPGAAQPLQRSQTQPGYQNGGMAGAAQQAQRSRFGFGGGLMAGLLGAGLFGLLAGNGLFGGLAGIASFLGLLLQVGLIVGLVMLALRFFRRRSEPALAGAGPNLRQGMGPAGPGGLAGLSGLGGGTGGAAPGGMARPGAAQPAPTRSDTVGIGPDDYGAFERLLGELQTSYGREDADALRRITTPEMFGYLSEELAENARRGVVNTVTEPRLLQGDLAEAWREGPTDYATVALRFSIKDATVERASGRVVGGDPNVPSEAVELWTFRRDNRGPWILSAIQQAG
;
A
#
# COMPACT_ATOMS: atom_id res chain seq x y z
N MET A 1 -31.68 -41.14 -10.27
CA MET A 1 -31.06 -40.27 -11.29
C MET A 1 -29.81 -39.64 -10.69
N PRO A 2 -28.59 -40.04 -11.08
CA PRO A 2 -27.37 -39.44 -10.56
C PRO A 2 -26.99 -38.19 -11.37
N SER A 3 -26.74 -37.09 -10.67
CA SER A 3 -26.44 -35.76 -11.20
C SER A 3 -25.05 -35.71 -11.87
N PHE A 4 -25.02 -35.53 -13.20
CA PHE A 4 -23.81 -35.27 -13.97
C PHE A 4 -23.45 -33.78 -13.93
N LEU A 5 -22.77 -33.35 -12.87
CA LEU A 5 -21.96 -32.12 -12.95
C LEU A 5 -20.61 -32.50 -13.54
N SER A 6 -20.38 -32.05 -14.78
CA SER A 6 -19.11 -32.23 -15.51
C SER A 6 -17.95 -31.64 -14.71
N ARG A 7 -16.72 -32.13 -14.94
CA ARG A 7 -15.51 -31.63 -14.27
C ARG A 7 -15.35 -30.11 -14.43
N ALA A 8 -15.81 -29.55 -15.55
CA ALA A 8 -15.87 -28.12 -15.80
C ALA A 8 -16.86 -27.39 -14.86
N GLY A 9 -18.04 -27.96 -14.61
CA GLY A 9 -19.01 -27.41 -13.66
C GLY A 9 -18.51 -27.36 -12.22
N ARG A 10 -17.69 -28.34 -11.81
CA ARG A 10 -17.06 -28.35 -10.48
C ARG A 10 -15.95 -27.31 -10.33
N ILE A 11 -15.21 -27.05 -11.42
CA ILE A 11 -14.16 -26.01 -11.43
C ILE A 11 -14.80 -24.62 -11.42
N VAL A 12 -15.85 -24.38 -12.20
CA VAL A 12 -16.57 -23.09 -12.16
C VAL A 12 -17.21 -22.85 -10.80
N LEU A 13 -17.79 -23.87 -10.17
CA LEU A 13 -18.37 -23.75 -8.83
C LEU A 13 -17.29 -23.52 -7.75
N ALA A 14 -16.13 -24.18 -7.85
CA ALA A 14 -15.00 -23.96 -6.94
C ALA A 14 -14.35 -22.57 -7.14
N SER A 15 -14.29 -22.08 -8.38
CA SER A 15 -13.81 -20.73 -8.70
C SER A 15 -14.80 -19.65 -8.24
N ALA A 16 -16.11 -19.90 -8.33
CA ALA A 16 -17.13 -19.00 -7.78
C ALA A 16 -17.08 -18.98 -6.24
N LEU A 17 -16.83 -20.13 -5.60
CA LEU A 17 -16.64 -20.23 -4.14
C LEU A 17 -15.32 -19.59 -3.67
N ALA A 18 -14.25 -19.69 -4.46
CA ALA A 18 -12.97 -19.02 -4.19
C ALA A 18 -13.04 -17.51 -4.45
N ALA A 19 -13.84 -17.06 -5.42
CA ALA A 19 -14.11 -15.64 -5.67
C ALA A 19 -14.99 -15.01 -4.57
N SER A 20 -15.88 -15.78 -3.92
CA SER A 20 -16.62 -15.30 -2.74
C SER A 20 -15.73 -15.16 -1.49
N LEU A 21 -14.60 -15.86 -1.42
CA LEU A 21 -13.59 -15.71 -0.36
C LEU A 21 -12.57 -14.60 -0.65
N ALA A 22 -12.63 -14.00 -1.85
CA ALA A 22 -11.83 -12.85 -2.27
C ALA A 22 -12.69 -11.62 -2.51
N VAL A 23 -13.91 -11.57 -1.94
CA VAL A 23 -14.58 -10.30 -1.66
C VAL A 23 -13.69 -9.60 -0.66
N SER A 24 -12.97 -8.61 -1.18
CA SER A 24 -12.20 -7.63 -0.43
C SER A 24 -12.86 -7.30 0.89
N VAL A 25 -12.05 -7.23 1.95
CA VAL A 25 -12.36 -6.69 3.29
C VAL A 25 -12.74 -5.21 3.22
N ALA A 26 -13.71 -4.86 2.39
CA ALA A 26 -14.55 -3.69 2.54
C ALA A 26 -15.63 -4.10 3.55
N ASP A 27 -15.18 -4.44 4.76
CA ASP A 27 -16.01 -4.81 5.88
C ASP A 27 -16.72 -3.58 6.44
N ALA A 28 -17.77 -3.77 7.24
CA ALA A 28 -18.63 -2.67 7.71
C ALA A 28 -17.94 -1.71 8.72
N ARG A 29 -16.61 -1.74 8.78
CA ARG A 29 -15.74 -1.03 9.73
C ARG A 29 -15.22 0.28 9.13
N PRO A 30 -14.83 1.25 9.98
CA PRO A 30 -14.12 2.43 9.53
C PRO A 30 -12.87 2.08 8.73
N SER A 31 -12.66 2.74 7.60
CA SER A 31 -11.44 2.53 6.83
C SER A 31 -10.28 3.42 7.33
N SER A 32 -9.09 3.27 6.74
CA SER A 32 -7.89 3.94 7.23
C SER A 32 -7.93 5.45 7.03
N GLY A 33 -7.61 6.22 8.06
CA GLY A 33 -7.58 7.68 8.01
C GLY A 33 -7.07 8.30 9.32
N GLY A 34 -6.90 9.62 9.32
CA GLY A 34 -6.54 10.42 10.49
C GLY A 34 -5.08 10.88 10.52
N SER A 35 -4.61 11.29 11.70
CA SER A 35 -3.26 11.81 11.91
C SER A 35 -2.59 11.22 13.14
N ARG A 36 -1.28 11.03 13.02
CA ARG A 36 -0.35 10.56 14.06
C ARG A 36 0.66 11.66 14.38
N GLY A 37 0.25 12.93 14.32
CA GLY A 37 1.13 14.07 14.54
C GLY A 37 2.33 14.04 13.58
N SER A 38 3.54 14.21 14.13
CA SER A 38 4.80 14.17 13.37
C SER A 38 5.10 12.81 12.71
N LYS A 39 4.46 11.72 13.17
CA LYS A 39 4.67 10.36 12.66
C LYS A 39 3.65 9.90 11.62
N THR A 40 2.76 10.78 11.17
CA THR A 40 1.68 10.47 10.21
C THR A 40 2.19 9.79 8.93
N PHE A 41 3.29 10.31 8.37
CA PHE A 41 3.89 9.80 7.12
C PHE A 41 5.00 8.76 7.34
N SER A 42 5.22 8.35 8.59
CA SER A 42 6.18 7.31 8.94
C SER A 42 5.48 5.97 9.15
N THR A 43 6.14 4.89 8.74
CA THR A 43 5.67 3.52 8.94
C THR A 43 5.73 3.17 10.44
N PRO A 44 4.61 2.77 11.07
CA PRO A 44 4.65 2.26 12.44
C PRO A 44 5.55 1.02 12.58
N PRO A 45 6.18 0.80 13.74
CA PRO A 45 6.85 -0.47 14.05
C PRO A 45 5.93 -1.67 13.95
N SER A 46 6.47 -2.81 13.49
CA SER A 46 5.75 -4.08 13.53
C SER A 46 5.64 -4.59 14.98
N THR A 47 4.60 -5.39 15.23
CA THR A 47 4.31 -5.98 16.53
C THR A 47 4.06 -7.48 16.38
N GLN A 48 3.83 -8.21 17.48
CA GLN A 48 3.43 -9.63 17.35
C GLN A 48 1.98 -9.72 16.87
N THR A 49 1.13 -8.78 17.28
CA THR A 49 -0.26 -8.64 16.80
C THR A 49 -0.33 -8.29 15.31
N ALA A 50 0.55 -7.43 14.82
CA ALA A 50 0.66 -7.02 13.42
C ALA A 50 2.12 -7.14 12.91
N PRO A 51 2.53 -8.34 12.45
CA PRO A 51 3.90 -8.59 11.97
C PRO A 51 4.22 -7.88 10.64
N GLY A 52 3.20 -7.65 9.81
CA GLY A 52 3.29 -6.87 8.57
C GLY A 52 3.40 -5.39 8.87
N ALA A 53 4.33 -4.70 8.21
CA ALA A 53 4.44 -3.24 8.32
C ALA A 53 3.19 -2.59 7.72
N ALA A 54 2.41 -1.89 8.55
CA ALA A 54 1.27 -1.12 8.07
C ALA A 54 1.74 0.00 7.13
N GLN A 55 0.98 0.26 6.06
CA GLN A 55 1.32 1.36 5.16
C GLN A 55 1.19 2.72 5.88
N PRO A 56 2.07 3.70 5.61
CA PRO A 56 1.92 5.05 6.14
C PRO A 56 0.53 5.64 5.83
N LEU A 57 0.04 6.59 6.62
CA LEU A 57 -1.24 7.24 6.32
C LEU A 57 -1.08 8.15 5.09
N GLN A 58 -1.81 7.88 4.00
CA GLN A 58 -1.88 8.78 2.85
C GLN A 58 -3.01 9.82 2.96
N ARG A 59 -4.06 9.52 3.72
CA ARG A 59 -5.21 10.42 3.93
C ARG A 59 -5.11 11.10 5.30
N SER A 60 -4.31 12.16 5.37
CA SER A 60 -4.31 13.09 6.50
C SER A 60 -4.54 14.52 6.00
N GLN A 61 -5.29 15.30 6.78
CA GLN A 61 -5.52 16.73 6.53
C GLN A 61 -4.35 17.59 7.02
N THR A 62 -3.44 17.03 7.82
CA THR A 62 -2.19 17.71 8.19
C THR A 62 -1.26 17.77 6.98
N GLN A 63 -1.20 18.92 6.30
CA GLN A 63 -0.21 19.17 5.25
C GLN A 63 1.20 19.18 5.86
N PRO A 64 2.17 18.42 5.32
CA PRO A 64 3.57 18.59 5.69
C PRO A 64 4.10 19.91 5.11
N GLY A 65 3.89 20.99 5.84
CA GLY A 65 4.57 22.26 5.63
C GLY A 65 5.94 22.24 6.31
N TYR A 66 6.94 21.60 5.71
CA TYR A 66 8.34 21.82 6.08
C TYR A 66 9.24 22.02 4.86
N GLN A 67 9.70 23.27 4.79
CA GLN A 67 10.70 23.85 3.92
C GLN A 67 12.07 23.24 4.26
N ASN A 68 12.60 22.37 3.40
CA ASN A 68 13.95 21.84 3.56
C ASN A 68 14.97 22.87 3.07
N GLY A 69 15.40 23.74 3.97
CA GLY A 69 16.63 24.51 3.86
C GLY A 69 17.81 23.65 4.30
N GLY A 70 18.40 22.91 3.36
CA GLY A 70 19.67 22.20 3.53
C GLY A 70 20.67 22.69 2.49
N MET A 71 21.53 23.62 2.89
CA MET A 71 22.62 24.16 2.08
C MET A 71 23.88 23.31 2.24
N ALA A 72 24.67 23.26 1.16
CA ALA A 72 26.08 22.87 1.05
C ALA A 72 26.41 21.41 0.65
N GLY A 73 26.78 21.27 -0.63
CA GLY A 73 27.54 20.16 -1.20
C GLY A 73 27.85 20.48 -2.67
N ALA A 74 29.01 21.07 -2.93
CA ALA A 74 29.37 21.77 -4.17
C ALA A 74 29.65 20.88 -5.39
N ALA A 75 29.52 21.54 -6.55
CA ALA A 75 30.20 21.33 -7.84
C ALA A 75 29.74 20.18 -8.75
N GLN A 76 29.10 20.51 -9.88
CA GLN A 76 29.83 20.64 -11.16
C GLN A 76 28.96 21.21 -12.30
N GLN A 77 29.66 21.90 -13.19
CA GLN A 77 29.20 22.84 -14.22
C GLN A 77 28.06 22.39 -15.14
N ALA A 78 27.16 23.34 -15.37
CA ALA A 78 26.39 23.47 -16.60
C ALA A 78 27.30 23.89 -17.77
N GLN A 79 27.17 23.21 -18.92
CA GLN A 79 27.62 23.75 -20.19
C GLN A 79 26.45 23.70 -21.18
N ARG A 80 25.94 24.89 -21.52
CA ARG A 80 24.94 25.11 -22.56
C ARG A 80 25.60 25.84 -23.73
N SER A 81 25.63 25.22 -24.91
CA SER A 81 25.71 25.89 -26.22
C SER A 81 25.51 24.84 -27.32
N ARG A 82 24.36 24.82 -28.01
CA ARG A 82 24.02 25.45 -29.32
C ARG A 82 24.32 24.54 -30.54
N PHE A 83 23.34 24.56 -31.46
CA PHE A 83 23.28 24.05 -32.84
C PHE A 83 22.68 22.64 -33.07
N GLY A 84 21.59 22.63 -33.86
CA GLY A 84 20.86 21.44 -34.30
C GLY A 84 19.52 21.80 -34.95
N PHE A 85 19.61 22.39 -36.14
CA PHE A 85 18.52 22.83 -37.02
C PHE A 85 17.59 21.65 -37.39
N GLY A 86 16.29 21.69 -37.03
CA GLY A 86 15.35 20.62 -37.44
C GLY A 86 14.02 20.45 -36.71
N GLY A 87 13.66 21.28 -35.72
CA GLY A 87 12.43 21.08 -34.91
C GLY A 87 11.16 21.81 -35.37
N GLY A 88 11.23 22.62 -36.43
CA GLY A 88 10.20 23.66 -36.72
C GLY A 88 8.91 23.19 -37.40
N LEU A 89 8.85 21.96 -37.94
CA LEU A 89 7.66 21.48 -38.69
C LEU A 89 6.72 20.60 -37.84
N MET A 90 7.19 20.09 -36.70
CA MET A 90 6.38 19.27 -35.79
C MET A 90 5.57 20.10 -34.78
N ALA A 91 5.96 21.36 -34.55
CA ALA A 91 5.20 22.29 -33.72
C ALA A 91 3.93 22.83 -34.41
N GLY A 92 3.89 22.85 -35.76
CA GLY A 92 2.76 23.38 -36.53
C GLY A 92 1.52 22.48 -36.56
N LEU A 93 1.67 21.16 -36.44
CA LEU A 93 0.56 20.20 -36.49
C LEU A 93 -0.13 19.99 -35.13
N LEU A 94 0.57 20.24 -34.02
CA LEU A 94 -0.02 20.16 -32.68
C LEU A 94 -0.83 21.41 -32.31
N GLY A 95 -0.53 22.56 -32.92
CA GLY A 95 -1.28 23.81 -32.71
C GLY A 95 -2.61 23.88 -33.49
N ALA A 96 -2.64 23.38 -34.74
CA ALA A 96 -3.83 23.43 -35.58
C ALA A 96 -4.85 22.31 -35.28
N GLY A 97 -4.40 21.17 -34.75
CA GLY A 97 -5.27 20.02 -34.47
C GLY A 97 -6.19 20.19 -33.25
N LEU A 98 -5.77 20.95 -32.23
CA LEU A 98 -6.60 21.21 -31.05
C LEU A 98 -7.60 22.35 -31.26
N PHE A 99 -7.28 23.33 -32.11
CA PHE A 99 -8.21 24.43 -32.44
C PHE A 99 -9.38 23.94 -33.31
N GLY A 100 -9.18 22.90 -34.12
CA GLY A 100 -10.23 22.27 -34.93
C GLY A 100 -11.18 21.36 -34.14
N LEU A 101 -10.83 20.93 -32.92
CA LEU A 101 -11.67 20.06 -32.08
C LEU A 101 -12.58 20.84 -31.12
N LEU A 102 -12.29 22.13 -30.88
CA LEU A 102 -13.09 22.98 -29.99
C LEU A 102 -14.12 23.83 -30.76
N ALA A 103 -13.93 24.05 -32.07
CA ALA A 103 -14.92 24.65 -32.95
C ALA A 103 -15.86 23.58 -33.50
N GLY A 104 -16.84 23.16 -32.69
CA GLY A 104 -17.88 22.22 -33.11
C GLY A 104 -18.61 22.66 -34.39
N ASN A 105 -18.91 21.69 -35.25
CA ASN A 105 -19.53 21.77 -36.58
C ASN A 105 -18.66 22.40 -37.68
N GLY A 106 -18.22 21.71 -38.72
CA GLY A 106 -18.62 20.42 -39.28
C GLY A 106 -18.31 20.50 -40.78
N LEU A 107 -17.91 19.40 -41.42
CA LEU A 107 -17.75 19.40 -42.88
C LEU A 107 -17.96 18.06 -43.57
N PHE A 108 -18.49 17.03 -42.89
CA PHE A 108 -19.05 15.84 -43.56
C PHE A 108 -20.17 15.21 -42.70
N GLY A 109 -21.30 15.91 -42.60
CA GLY A 109 -22.57 15.27 -42.31
C GLY A 109 -22.94 14.37 -43.49
N GLY A 110 -23.01 13.06 -43.29
CA GLY A 110 -23.52 12.12 -44.30
C GLY A 110 -22.88 10.73 -44.38
N LEU A 111 -21.76 10.45 -43.71
CA LEU A 111 -21.06 9.13 -43.77
C LEU A 111 -20.71 8.54 -42.39
N ALA A 112 -21.54 8.82 -41.38
CA ALA A 112 -21.28 8.53 -39.96
C ALA A 112 -21.28 7.03 -39.55
N GLY A 113 -21.47 6.09 -40.48
CA GLY A 113 -21.53 4.66 -40.14
C GLY A 113 -20.19 3.92 -40.16
N ILE A 114 -19.31 4.22 -41.12
CA ILE A 114 -18.11 3.40 -41.40
C ILE A 114 -16.83 3.94 -40.76
N ALA A 115 -16.72 5.25 -40.55
CA ALA A 115 -15.57 5.83 -39.82
C ALA A 115 -15.60 5.50 -38.32
N SER A 116 -16.80 5.36 -37.73
CA SER A 116 -16.98 4.94 -36.34
C SER A 116 -16.55 3.47 -36.13
N PHE A 117 -16.79 2.59 -37.12
CA PHE A 117 -16.35 1.20 -37.08
C PHE A 117 -14.82 1.04 -37.16
N LEU A 118 -14.16 1.85 -37.97
CA LEU A 118 -12.68 1.86 -38.05
C LEU A 118 -12.05 2.41 -36.76
N GLY A 119 -12.67 3.41 -36.11
CA GLY A 119 -12.26 3.88 -34.79
C GLY A 119 -12.36 2.79 -33.72
N LEU A 120 -13.45 2.02 -33.72
CA LEU A 120 -13.65 0.91 -32.79
C LEU A 120 -12.64 -0.22 -33.01
N LEU A 121 -12.36 -0.59 -34.27
CA LEU A 121 -11.37 -1.61 -34.60
C LEU A 121 -9.96 -1.23 -34.15
N LEU A 122 -9.58 0.04 -34.34
CA LEU A 122 -8.29 0.55 -33.87
C LEU A 122 -8.18 0.54 -32.34
N GLN A 123 -9.27 0.86 -31.65
CA GLN A 123 -9.34 0.83 -30.19
C GLN A 123 -9.28 -0.60 -29.63
N VAL A 124 -9.96 -1.56 -30.28
CA VAL A 124 -9.86 -2.99 -29.94
C VAL A 124 -8.44 -3.52 -30.20
N GLY A 125 -7.81 -3.14 -31.30
CA GLY A 125 -6.42 -3.49 -31.61
C GLY A 125 -5.44 -2.98 -30.55
N LEU A 126 -5.64 -1.76 -30.05
CA LEU A 126 -4.84 -1.17 -28.97
C LEU A 126 -4.99 -1.94 -27.65
N ILE A 127 -6.22 -2.32 -27.30
CA ILE A 127 -6.51 -3.10 -26.08
C ILE A 127 -5.88 -4.50 -26.18
N VAL A 128 -6.02 -5.18 -27.32
CA VAL A 128 -5.41 -6.50 -27.55
C VAL A 128 -3.88 -6.40 -27.50
N GLY A 129 -3.29 -5.35 -28.08
CA GLY A 129 -1.86 -5.07 -27.99
C GLY A 129 -1.38 -4.87 -26.55
N LEU A 130 -2.14 -4.12 -25.74
CA LEU A 130 -1.81 -3.88 -24.33
C LEU A 130 -1.90 -5.16 -23.49
N VAL A 131 -2.92 -5.99 -23.73
CA VAL A 131 -3.09 -7.29 -23.06
C VAL A 131 -1.99 -8.27 -23.47
N MET A 132 -1.63 -8.34 -24.76
CA MET A 132 -0.48 -9.15 -25.19
C MET A 132 0.83 -8.68 -24.56
N LEU A 133 1.04 -7.37 -24.44
CA LEU A 133 2.23 -6.82 -23.80
C LEU A 133 2.29 -7.18 -22.31
N ALA A 134 1.15 -7.07 -21.61
CA ALA A 134 1.04 -7.49 -20.22
C ALA A 134 1.32 -8.99 -20.06
N LEU A 135 0.68 -9.85 -20.86
CA LEU A 135 0.91 -11.30 -20.82
C LEU A 135 2.34 -11.70 -21.18
N ARG A 136 2.98 -10.99 -22.10
CA ARG A 136 4.40 -11.19 -22.47
C ARG A 136 5.35 -10.75 -21.36
N PHE A 137 5.00 -9.68 -20.63
CA PHE A 137 5.78 -9.18 -19.51
C PHE A 137 5.68 -10.10 -18.28
N PHE A 138 4.50 -10.66 -18.02
CA PHE A 138 4.29 -11.63 -16.96
C PHE A 138 4.88 -13.01 -17.30
N ARG A 139 4.77 -13.50 -18.56
CA ARG A 139 5.43 -14.77 -18.97
C ARG A 139 6.95 -14.70 -18.94
N ARG A 140 7.57 -13.53 -19.19
CA ARG A 140 9.02 -13.33 -19.02
C ARG A 140 9.48 -13.35 -17.56
N ARG A 141 8.57 -13.27 -16.59
CA ARG A 141 8.87 -13.42 -15.16
C ARG A 141 8.60 -14.83 -14.63
N SER A 142 8.15 -15.76 -15.47
CA SER A 142 7.73 -17.11 -15.08
C SER A 142 8.58 -18.23 -15.68
N GLU A 143 9.78 -17.94 -16.21
CA GLU A 143 10.76 -18.99 -16.53
C GLU A 143 11.69 -19.24 -15.33
N PRO A 144 11.48 -20.30 -14.53
CA PRO A 144 12.49 -20.78 -13.60
C PRO A 144 13.70 -21.30 -14.39
N ALA A 145 14.87 -20.76 -14.08
CA ALA A 145 16.14 -21.21 -14.62
C ALA A 145 16.40 -22.67 -14.23
N LEU A 146 16.11 -23.59 -15.15
CA LEU A 146 16.55 -24.98 -15.06
C LEU A 146 18.03 -25.03 -15.48
N ALA A 147 18.88 -25.29 -14.49
CA ALA A 147 20.24 -25.69 -14.68
C ALA A 147 20.32 -27.06 -15.40
N GLY A 148 21.26 -27.20 -16.34
CA GLY A 148 21.86 -28.50 -16.64
C GLY A 148 21.94 -28.88 -18.11
N ALA A 149 23.18 -29.24 -18.51
CA ALA A 149 23.58 -30.07 -19.64
C ALA A 149 23.80 -29.42 -21.01
N GLY A 150 25.08 -29.28 -21.39
CA GLY A 150 25.55 -29.10 -22.77
C GLY A 150 27.08 -29.08 -22.86
N PRO A 151 27.72 -29.61 -23.94
CA PRO A 151 28.75 -30.64 -23.80
C PRO A 151 30.20 -30.21 -24.10
N ASN A 152 31.11 -31.11 -23.69
CA ASN A 152 32.55 -31.15 -23.84
C ASN A 152 33.08 -30.83 -25.26
N LEU A 153 34.01 -29.87 -25.36
CA LEU A 153 35.09 -29.87 -26.36
C LEU A 153 36.30 -29.11 -25.80
N ARG A 154 37.26 -29.83 -25.20
CA ARG A 154 38.61 -29.29 -25.02
C ARG A 154 39.65 -30.40 -25.17
N GLN A 155 40.13 -30.44 -26.40
CA GLN A 155 41.24 -31.21 -26.93
C GLN A 155 42.53 -30.87 -26.13
N GLY A 156 43.22 -31.91 -25.69
CA GLY A 156 44.47 -31.80 -24.93
C GLY A 156 45.72 -31.76 -25.83
N MET A 157 46.80 -31.19 -25.30
CA MET A 157 48.17 -31.69 -25.35
C MET A 157 49.06 -30.76 -24.48
N GLY A 158 49.82 -31.32 -23.52
CA GLY A 158 50.84 -30.59 -22.72
C GLY A 158 52.17 -30.44 -23.49
N PRO A 159 53.36 -30.54 -22.85
CA PRO A 159 53.80 -30.18 -21.49
C PRO A 159 55.19 -29.46 -21.47
N ALA A 160 55.70 -29.03 -20.30
CA ALA A 160 57.12 -28.83 -19.88
C ALA A 160 57.16 -27.69 -18.84
N GLY A 161 57.73 -27.82 -17.63
CA GLY A 161 59.11 -28.17 -17.27
C GLY A 161 59.64 -27.09 -16.28
N PRO A 162 60.72 -27.34 -15.50
CA PRO A 162 60.64 -27.29 -14.03
C PRO A 162 61.56 -26.28 -13.32
N GLY A 163 61.34 -26.10 -12.01
CA GLY A 163 62.42 -25.85 -11.04
C GLY A 163 62.41 -24.50 -10.31
N GLY A 164 62.82 -24.50 -9.04
CA GLY A 164 63.29 -23.29 -8.36
C GLY A 164 62.98 -23.19 -6.87
N LEU A 165 64.01 -23.34 -6.05
CA LEU A 165 64.05 -23.32 -4.59
C LEU A 165 64.15 -21.89 -4.01
N ALA A 166 63.87 -21.80 -2.71
CA ALA A 166 64.51 -20.90 -1.72
C ALA A 166 64.11 -19.41 -1.67
N GLY A 167 63.99 -18.89 -0.45
CA GLY A 167 64.03 -17.45 -0.19
C GLY A 167 63.28 -17.00 1.05
N LEU A 168 63.92 -17.13 2.21
CA LEU A 168 63.55 -16.50 3.48
C LEU A 168 63.97 -15.01 3.47
N SER A 169 63.25 -14.19 4.24
CA SER A 169 63.57 -12.81 4.68
C SER A 169 63.19 -11.63 3.78
N GLY A 170 62.49 -10.66 4.39
CA GLY A 170 62.39 -9.30 3.86
C GLY A 170 61.23 -8.48 4.44
N LEU A 171 61.47 -7.81 5.57
CA LEU A 171 60.70 -6.64 6.01
C LEU A 171 60.90 -5.49 5.01
N GLY A 172 59.84 -4.80 4.60
CA GLY A 172 59.97 -3.57 3.82
C GLY A 172 58.68 -3.23 3.06
N GLY A 173 58.10 -2.08 3.36
CA GLY A 173 56.79 -1.67 2.86
C GLY A 173 56.75 -1.25 1.40
N GLY A 174 55.54 -0.87 1.00
CA GLY A 174 55.30 -0.04 -0.17
C GLY A 174 54.63 -0.75 -1.35
N THR A 175 53.40 -0.31 -1.60
CA THR A 175 52.76 -0.17 -2.92
C THR A 175 52.41 -1.43 -3.72
N GLY A 176 51.11 -1.52 -4.04
CA GLY A 176 50.63 -2.15 -5.26
C GLY A 176 50.35 -3.64 -5.15
N GLY A 177 49.07 -4.01 -5.00
CA GLY A 177 48.67 -5.41 -5.10
C GLY A 177 47.17 -5.57 -4.96
N ALA A 178 46.51 -5.81 -6.09
CA ALA A 178 45.10 -6.14 -6.19
C ALA A 178 44.71 -7.25 -5.21
N ALA A 179 43.75 -6.93 -4.33
CA ALA A 179 43.10 -7.93 -3.49
C ALA A 179 42.01 -8.67 -4.31
N PRO A 180 41.92 -10.00 -4.19
CA PRO A 180 40.92 -10.81 -4.87
C PRO A 180 39.59 -10.81 -4.10
N GLY A 181 38.48 -10.92 -4.84
CA GLY A 181 37.22 -11.44 -4.30
C GLY A 181 36.42 -10.47 -3.45
N GLY A 182 35.70 -9.55 -4.09
CA GLY A 182 34.60 -8.82 -3.45
C GLY A 182 33.47 -9.78 -3.07
N MET A 183 33.47 -10.26 -1.83
CA MET A 183 32.26 -10.76 -1.21
C MET A 183 31.29 -9.60 -1.07
N ALA A 184 30.12 -9.75 -1.70
CA ALA A 184 28.99 -8.86 -1.49
C ALA A 184 28.70 -8.80 0.01
N ARG A 185 28.96 -7.64 0.63
CA ARG A 185 28.39 -7.29 1.93
C ARG A 185 26.88 -7.49 1.81
N PRO A 186 26.23 -8.28 2.68
CA PRO A 186 24.79 -8.22 2.81
C PRO A 186 24.43 -6.75 3.05
N GLY A 187 23.51 -6.21 2.25
CA GLY A 187 22.98 -4.88 2.48
C GLY A 187 22.59 -4.77 3.95
N ALA A 188 23.08 -3.73 4.63
CA ALA A 188 22.66 -3.45 5.99
C ALA A 188 21.13 -3.33 5.93
N ALA A 189 20.45 -4.32 6.50
CA ALA A 189 19.02 -4.22 6.74
C ALA A 189 18.85 -2.91 7.52
N GLN A 190 18.05 -2.00 6.96
CA GLN A 190 17.62 -0.82 7.68
C GLN A 190 17.07 -1.32 9.02
N PRO A 191 17.58 -0.83 10.16
CA PRO A 191 17.15 -1.33 11.46
C PRO A 191 15.63 -1.22 11.50
N ALA A 192 14.96 -2.35 11.75
CA ALA A 192 13.53 -2.36 11.97
C ALA A 192 13.23 -1.30 13.04
N PRO A 193 12.25 -0.41 12.82
CA PRO A 193 11.95 0.66 13.76
C PRO A 193 11.72 0.04 15.14
N THR A 194 12.54 0.44 16.10
CA THR A 194 12.51 -0.11 17.46
C THR A 194 11.28 0.41 18.18
N ARG A 195 10.52 -0.51 18.80
CA ARG A 195 9.42 -0.17 19.71
C ARG A 195 9.96 0.82 20.74
N SER A 196 9.41 2.04 20.73
CA SER A 196 9.80 3.11 21.65
C SER A 196 8.60 3.52 22.47
N ASP A 197 8.76 3.63 23.78
CA ASP A 197 7.75 4.18 24.68
C ASP A 197 8.40 5.25 25.56
N THR A 198 8.25 6.51 25.14
CA THR A 198 8.74 7.66 25.92
C THR A 198 7.65 8.28 26.80
N VAL A 199 6.42 7.78 26.70
CA VAL A 199 5.25 8.27 27.44
C VAL A 199 5.08 7.50 28.75
N GLY A 200 5.45 6.22 28.76
CA GLY A 200 5.25 5.28 29.86
C GLY A 200 3.83 4.74 29.86
N ILE A 201 3.44 4.04 28.81
CA ILE A 201 2.11 3.45 28.66
C ILE A 201 1.92 2.31 29.68
N GLY A 202 0.91 2.44 30.53
CA GLY A 202 0.61 1.49 31.60
C GLY A 202 -0.72 0.74 31.43
N PRO A 203 -1.06 -0.17 32.36
CA PRO A 203 -2.29 -0.96 32.32
C PRO A 203 -3.57 -0.12 32.19
N ASP A 204 -3.64 1.03 32.87
CA ASP A 204 -4.81 1.93 32.79
C ASP A 204 -5.00 2.52 31.39
N ASP A 205 -3.90 2.80 30.67
CA ASP A 205 -3.95 3.28 29.29
C ASP A 205 -4.48 2.18 28.36
N TYR A 206 -4.04 0.92 28.53
CA TYR A 206 -4.59 -0.21 27.78
C TYR A 206 -6.09 -0.40 28.01
N GLY A 207 -6.56 -0.26 29.26
CA GLY A 207 -7.99 -0.28 29.57
C GLY A 207 -8.76 0.86 28.87
N ALA A 208 -8.15 2.04 28.75
CA ALA A 208 -8.73 3.14 27.99
C ALA A 208 -8.80 2.84 26.48
N PHE A 209 -7.77 2.23 25.90
CA PHE A 209 -7.74 1.86 24.48
C PHE A 209 -8.80 0.80 24.15
N GLU A 210 -8.95 -0.22 25.00
CA GLU A 210 -10.00 -1.24 24.83
C GLU A 210 -11.41 -0.63 24.89
N ARG A 211 -11.65 0.25 25.86
CA ARG A 211 -12.93 0.97 25.95
C ARG A 211 -13.20 1.80 24.70
N LEU A 212 -12.21 2.55 24.21
CA LEU A 212 -12.34 3.36 23.00
C LEU A 212 -12.61 2.50 21.76
N LEU A 213 -12.00 1.32 21.65
CA LEU A 213 -12.32 0.35 20.59
C LEU A 213 -13.80 -0.02 20.61
N GLY A 214 -14.32 -0.48 21.75
CA GLY A 214 -15.72 -0.86 21.87
C GLY A 214 -16.68 0.30 21.62
N GLU A 215 -16.38 1.48 22.16
CA GLU A 215 -17.20 2.68 22.03
C GLU A 215 -17.24 3.20 20.58
N LEU A 216 -16.09 3.24 19.90
CA LEU A 216 -16.01 3.64 18.49
C LEU A 216 -16.81 2.68 17.60
N GLN A 217 -16.55 1.38 17.71
CA GLN A 217 -17.20 0.36 16.87
C GLN A 217 -18.73 0.38 17.05
N THR A 218 -19.19 0.48 18.30
CA THR A 218 -20.62 0.56 18.61
C THR A 218 -21.26 1.86 18.13
N SER A 219 -20.58 3.00 18.31
CA SER A 219 -21.09 4.32 17.88
C SER A 219 -21.15 4.43 16.37
N TYR A 220 -20.15 3.90 15.66
CA TYR A 220 -20.13 3.83 14.21
C TYR A 220 -21.29 2.98 13.67
N GLY A 221 -21.50 1.78 14.25
CA GLY A 221 -22.61 0.90 13.86
C GLY A 221 -24.01 1.43 14.15
N ARG A 222 -24.13 2.46 15.01
CA ARG A 222 -25.39 3.18 15.32
C ARG A 222 -25.50 4.52 14.63
N GLU A 223 -24.48 4.93 13.88
CA GLU A 223 -24.36 6.25 13.27
C GLU A 223 -24.47 7.40 14.28
N ASP A 224 -24.01 7.18 15.52
CA ASP A 224 -24.03 8.15 16.61
C ASP A 224 -22.86 9.15 16.46
N ALA A 225 -23.09 10.16 15.62
CA ALA A 225 -22.11 11.20 15.33
C ALA A 225 -21.67 11.99 16.57
N ASP A 226 -22.56 12.20 17.53
CA ASP A 226 -22.22 12.95 18.75
C ASP A 226 -21.30 12.14 19.65
N ALA A 227 -21.53 10.82 19.78
CA ALA A 227 -20.61 9.93 20.47
C ALA A 227 -19.25 9.88 19.79
N LEU A 228 -19.21 9.68 18.47
CA LEU A 228 -17.96 9.64 17.71
C LEU A 228 -17.15 10.92 17.89
N ARG A 229 -17.79 12.09 17.84
CA ARG A 229 -17.11 13.39 18.03
C ARG A 229 -16.44 13.53 19.41
N ARG A 230 -16.98 12.92 20.46
CA ARG A 230 -16.41 12.99 21.82
C ARG A 230 -15.15 12.14 21.98
N ILE A 231 -15.04 11.04 21.24
CA ILE A 231 -13.97 10.04 21.40
C ILE A 231 -12.92 10.07 20.28
N THR A 232 -13.06 10.97 19.30
CA THR A 232 -12.15 11.12 18.17
C THR A 232 -11.62 12.54 18.07
N THR A 233 -10.47 12.72 17.42
CA THR A 233 -10.01 14.05 17.00
C THR A 233 -10.96 14.62 15.94
N PRO A 234 -11.03 15.95 15.78
CA PRO A 234 -11.87 16.57 14.74
C PRO A 234 -11.56 16.06 13.32
N GLU A 235 -10.29 15.78 13.03
CA GLU A 235 -9.86 15.21 11.75
C GLU A 235 -10.42 13.80 11.55
N MET A 236 -10.28 12.93 12.55
CA MET A 236 -10.78 11.57 12.49
C MET A 236 -12.31 11.54 12.46
N PHE A 237 -12.99 12.43 13.20
CA PHE A 237 -14.44 12.60 13.12
C PHE A 237 -14.89 13.00 11.72
N GLY A 238 -14.19 13.93 11.07
CA GLY A 238 -14.49 14.34 9.70
C GLY A 238 -14.42 13.17 8.72
N TYR A 239 -13.41 12.32 8.86
CA TYR A 239 -13.26 11.09 8.08
C TYR A 239 -14.44 10.12 8.26
N LEU A 240 -14.77 9.80 9.51
CA LEU A 240 -15.88 8.90 9.83
C LEU A 240 -17.22 9.47 9.35
N SER A 241 -17.42 10.78 9.49
CA SER A 241 -18.64 11.46 9.05
C SER A 241 -18.80 11.39 7.54
N GLU A 242 -17.71 11.50 6.77
CA GLU A 242 -17.74 11.36 5.31
C GLU A 242 -18.10 9.94 4.89
N GLU A 243 -17.56 8.91 5.55
CA GLU A 243 -17.93 7.51 5.31
C GLU A 243 -19.39 7.22 5.63
N LEU A 244 -19.88 7.70 6.79
CA LEU A 244 -21.29 7.54 7.17
C LEU A 244 -22.21 8.25 6.16
N ALA A 245 -21.84 9.45 5.70
CA ALA A 245 -22.58 10.15 4.67
C ALA A 245 -22.56 9.41 3.32
N GLU A 246 -21.44 8.81 2.93
CA GLU A 246 -21.35 7.98 1.72
C GLU A 246 -22.21 6.72 1.80
N ASN A 247 -22.22 6.06 2.96
CA ASN A 247 -23.09 4.91 3.22
C ASN A 247 -24.58 5.33 3.12
N ALA A 248 -24.94 6.47 3.71
CA ALA A 248 -26.28 7.02 3.61
C ALA A 248 -26.67 7.34 2.16
N ARG A 249 -25.77 7.93 1.35
CA ARG A 249 -25.98 8.18 -0.09
C ARG A 249 -26.21 6.88 -0.88
N ARG A 250 -25.51 5.81 -0.51
CA ARG A 250 -25.67 4.46 -1.07
C ARG A 250 -26.92 3.73 -0.56
N GLY A 251 -27.67 4.30 0.38
CA GLY A 251 -28.85 3.67 0.97
C GLY A 251 -28.53 2.48 1.88
N VAL A 252 -27.30 2.40 2.41
CA VAL A 252 -26.85 1.33 3.30
C VAL A 252 -26.48 1.89 4.68
N VAL A 253 -26.46 1.00 5.67
CA VAL A 253 -25.96 1.26 7.01
C VAL A 253 -25.02 0.13 7.41
N ASN A 254 -23.94 0.49 8.10
CA ASN A 254 -23.05 -0.49 8.67
C ASN A 254 -23.54 -0.81 10.07
N THR A 255 -23.76 -2.09 10.36
CA THR A 255 -24.18 -2.59 11.67
C THR A 255 -23.02 -3.31 12.30
N VAL A 256 -22.78 -3.03 13.57
CA VAL A 256 -21.64 -3.54 14.32
C VAL A 256 -22.12 -3.98 15.69
N THR A 257 -21.83 -5.23 16.07
CA THR A 257 -22.18 -5.79 17.37
C THR A 257 -21.03 -6.62 17.95
N GLU A 258 -21.05 -6.77 19.28
CA GLU A 258 -20.08 -7.57 20.05
C GLU A 258 -18.59 -7.30 19.73
N PRO A 259 -18.12 -6.03 19.72
CA PRO A 259 -16.69 -5.77 19.60
C PRO A 259 -15.95 -6.32 20.83
N ARG A 260 -14.94 -7.18 20.60
CA ARG A 260 -14.11 -7.78 21.65
C ARG A 260 -12.64 -7.70 21.28
N LEU A 261 -11.85 -7.06 22.14
CA LEU A 261 -10.40 -7.07 21.98
C LEU A 261 -9.85 -8.47 22.27
N LEU A 262 -9.04 -9.01 21.36
CA LEU A 262 -8.38 -10.31 21.50
C LEU A 262 -6.92 -10.14 21.90
N GLN A 263 -6.23 -9.17 21.30
CA GLN A 263 -4.84 -8.84 21.61
C GLN A 263 -4.56 -7.36 21.32
N GLY A 264 -3.78 -6.70 22.18
CA GLY A 264 -3.31 -5.33 21.98
C GLY A 264 -1.81 -5.24 22.26
N ASP A 265 -1.02 -4.91 21.24
CA ASP A 265 0.43 -4.72 21.37
C ASP A 265 0.79 -3.26 21.08
N LEU A 266 1.53 -2.62 21.99
CA LEU A 266 2.07 -1.28 21.72
C LEU A 266 3.10 -1.35 20.60
N ALA A 267 2.92 -0.55 19.54
CA ALA A 267 3.90 -0.38 18.48
C ALA A 267 4.89 0.72 18.85
N GLU A 268 4.39 1.86 19.32
CA GLU A 268 5.18 2.99 19.77
C GLU A 268 4.34 4.00 20.56
N ALA A 269 4.99 4.76 21.45
CA ALA A 269 4.41 5.91 22.13
C ALA A 269 5.43 7.05 22.23
N TRP A 270 4.96 8.26 21.96
CA TRP A 270 5.81 9.46 21.95
C TRP A 270 5.06 10.70 22.41
N ARG A 271 5.82 11.74 22.73
CA ARG A 271 5.30 13.03 23.19
C ARG A 271 5.66 14.14 22.21
N GLU A 272 4.70 15.00 21.90
CA GLU A 272 4.82 16.22 21.10
C GLU A 272 4.35 17.41 21.94
N GLY A 273 5.28 18.07 22.62
CA GLY A 273 4.96 19.16 23.55
C GLY A 273 4.01 18.67 24.66
N PRO A 274 2.79 19.24 24.79
CA PRO A 274 1.80 18.81 25.78
C PRO A 274 0.99 17.56 25.36
N THR A 275 1.19 17.07 24.14
CA THR A 275 0.40 16.00 23.54
C THR A 275 1.13 14.67 23.64
N ASP A 276 0.47 13.64 24.17
CA ASP A 276 0.96 12.25 24.11
C ASP A 276 0.26 11.52 22.99
N TYR A 277 1.00 10.65 22.30
CA TYR A 277 0.50 9.73 21.29
C TYR A 277 0.91 8.30 21.61
N ALA A 278 0.06 7.34 21.26
CA ALA A 278 0.34 5.92 21.33
C ALA A 278 -0.27 5.19 20.13
N THR A 279 0.54 4.45 19.38
CA THR A 279 0.06 3.52 18.35
C THR A 279 0.04 2.10 18.92
N VAL A 280 -1.13 1.46 18.85
CA VAL A 280 -1.35 0.09 19.33
C VAL A 280 -1.87 -0.75 18.17
N ALA A 281 -1.24 -1.90 17.95
CA ALA A 281 -1.77 -2.93 17.08
C ALA A 281 -2.84 -3.73 17.84
N LEU A 282 -4.07 -3.69 17.35
CA LEU A 282 -5.25 -4.30 17.94
C LEU A 282 -5.70 -5.45 17.03
N ARG A 283 -5.78 -6.66 17.60
CA ARG A 283 -6.54 -7.76 17.03
C ARG A 283 -7.83 -7.90 17.80
N PHE A 284 -8.95 -7.83 17.12
CA PHE A 284 -10.27 -7.86 17.74
C PHE A 284 -11.25 -8.70 16.93
N SER A 285 -12.28 -9.20 17.61
CA SER A 285 -13.40 -9.88 16.98
C SER A 285 -14.63 -8.98 17.01
N ILE A 286 -15.44 -9.05 15.96
CA ILE A 286 -16.62 -8.21 15.77
C ILE A 286 -17.65 -8.96 14.92
N LYS A 287 -18.94 -8.66 15.09
CA LYS A 287 -19.97 -9.07 14.15
C LYS A 287 -20.39 -7.84 13.36
N ASP A 288 -20.04 -7.81 12.08
CA ASP A 288 -20.26 -6.67 11.21
C ASP A 288 -21.00 -7.04 9.92
N ALA A 289 -21.91 -6.17 9.53
CA ALA A 289 -22.68 -6.33 8.30
C ALA A 289 -23.10 -4.99 7.72
N THR A 290 -23.04 -4.88 6.40
CA THR A 290 -23.65 -3.78 5.64
C THR A 290 -25.08 -4.17 5.29
N VAL A 291 -26.04 -3.35 5.68
CA VAL A 291 -27.48 -3.61 5.53
C VAL A 291 -28.11 -2.51 4.67
N GLU A 292 -28.93 -2.90 3.70
CA GLU A 292 -29.73 -1.98 2.90
C GLU A 292 -30.86 -1.40 3.76
N ARG A 293 -30.95 -0.07 3.84
CA ARG A 293 -31.91 0.62 4.73
C ARG A 293 -33.37 0.36 4.36
N ALA A 294 -33.65 0.30 3.06
CA ALA A 294 -35.03 0.18 2.57
C ALA A 294 -35.64 -1.20 2.87
N SER A 295 -34.83 -2.26 2.80
CA SER A 295 -35.28 -3.65 2.86
C SER A 295 -34.85 -4.40 4.12
N GLY A 296 -33.84 -3.88 4.84
CA GLY A 296 -33.17 -4.62 5.92
C GLY A 296 -32.32 -5.79 5.43
N ARG A 297 -32.10 -5.91 4.11
CA ARG A 297 -31.32 -7.00 3.52
C ARG A 297 -29.83 -6.78 3.76
N VAL A 298 -29.15 -7.83 4.20
CA VAL A 298 -27.68 -7.85 4.28
C VAL A 298 -27.11 -7.84 2.87
N VAL A 299 -26.25 -6.86 2.58
CA VAL A 299 -25.58 -6.68 1.28
C VAL A 299 -24.07 -6.92 1.34
N GLY A 300 -23.52 -7.07 2.54
CA GLY A 300 -22.13 -7.45 2.78
C GLY A 300 -21.91 -7.82 4.25
N GLY A 301 -20.89 -8.63 4.52
CA GLY A 301 -20.62 -9.16 5.86
C GLY A 301 -21.66 -10.18 6.35
N ASP A 302 -21.61 -10.51 7.64
CA ASP A 302 -22.56 -11.41 8.31
C ASP A 302 -22.82 -10.92 9.75
N PRO A 303 -24.06 -10.51 10.09
CA PRO A 303 -24.35 -9.98 11.41
C PRO A 303 -24.34 -11.04 12.52
N ASN A 304 -24.26 -12.33 12.17
CA ASN A 304 -24.33 -13.44 13.13
C ASN A 304 -22.99 -14.15 13.34
N VAL A 305 -22.05 -13.99 12.41
CA VAL A 305 -20.75 -14.67 12.45
C VAL A 305 -19.67 -13.68 12.87
N PRO A 306 -18.97 -13.90 13.99
CA PRO A 306 -17.84 -13.07 14.35
C PRO A 306 -16.72 -13.19 13.32
N SER A 307 -16.24 -12.05 12.84
CA SER A 307 -15.04 -11.89 12.04
C SER A 307 -13.89 -11.39 12.94
N GLU A 308 -12.65 -11.63 12.52
CA GLU A 308 -11.46 -11.08 13.19
C GLU A 308 -10.78 -10.03 12.30
N ALA A 309 -10.27 -8.99 12.95
CA ALA A 309 -9.62 -7.86 12.31
C ALA A 309 -8.29 -7.54 13.01
N VAL A 310 -7.31 -7.06 12.24
CA VAL A 310 -6.06 -6.53 12.77
C VAL A 310 -5.84 -5.11 12.24
N GLU A 311 -5.77 -4.15 13.15
CA GLU A 311 -5.66 -2.73 12.82
C GLU A 311 -4.64 -2.06 13.76
N LEU A 312 -3.97 -1.01 13.28
CA LEU A 312 -3.13 -0.14 14.10
C LEU A 312 -3.89 1.14 14.38
N TRP A 313 -4.17 1.38 15.66
CA TRP A 313 -4.89 2.56 16.11
C TRP A 313 -3.92 3.50 16.79
N THR A 314 -3.98 4.79 16.44
CA THR A 314 -3.26 5.84 17.15
C THR A 314 -4.21 6.61 18.03
N PHE A 315 -3.88 6.64 19.32
CA PHE A 315 -4.55 7.41 20.34
C PHE A 315 -3.74 8.65 20.65
N ARG A 316 -4.44 9.72 21.02
CA ARG A 316 -3.90 11.01 21.42
C ARG A 316 -4.52 11.44 22.74
N ARG A 317 -3.74 12.08 23.61
CA ARG A 317 -4.27 12.86 24.73
C ARG A 317 -3.49 14.16 24.89
N ASP A 318 -4.18 15.22 25.26
CA ASP A 318 -3.56 16.51 25.56
C ASP A 318 -3.45 16.70 27.07
N ASN A 319 -2.31 17.20 27.55
CA ASN A 319 -2.09 17.54 28.96
C ASN A 319 -2.40 16.38 29.94
N ARG A 320 -2.10 15.14 29.52
CA ARG A 320 -2.47 13.90 30.26
C ARG A 320 -3.98 13.77 30.55
N GLY A 321 -4.82 14.39 29.73
CA GLY A 321 -6.26 14.21 29.73
C GLY A 321 -6.69 12.83 29.22
N PRO A 322 -7.99 12.65 28.91
CA PRO A 322 -8.49 11.39 28.38
C PRO A 322 -7.89 11.09 27.00
N TRP A 323 -7.67 9.81 26.73
CA TRP A 323 -7.34 9.34 25.39
C TRP A 323 -8.53 9.49 24.45
N ILE A 324 -8.23 9.91 23.23
CA ILE A 324 -9.15 9.92 22.09
C ILE A 324 -8.45 9.30 20.87
N LEU A 325 -9.23 8.79 19.93
CA LEU A 325 -8.71 8.21 18.69
C LEU A 325 -8.30 9.31 17.70
N SER A 326 -7.10 9.21 17.14
CA SER A 326 -6.59 10.16 16.15
C SER A 326 -6.32 9.56 14.78
N ALA A 327 -6.05 8.25 14.68
CA ALA A 327 -5.89 7.57 13.39
C ALA A 327 -6.19 6.07 13.45
N ILE A 328 -6.59 5.51 12.32
CA ILE A 328 -6.74 4.07 12.06
C ILE A 328 -5.93 3.69 10.82
N GLN A 329 -5.16 2.61 10.92
CA GLN A 329 -4.45 1.99 9.81
C GLN A 329 -4.79 0.50 9.75
N GLN A 330 -4.98 -0.03 8.55
CA GLN A 330 -5.16 -1.47 8.35
C GLN A 330 -3.78 -2.15 8.43
N ALA A 331 -3.71 -3.32 9.09
CA ALA A 331 -2.51 -4.14 9.04
C ALA A 331 -2.33 -4.73 7.63
N GLY A 332 -1.07 -4.81 7.18
CA GLY A 332 -0.70 -5.31 5.85
C GLY A 332 -0.53 -6.82 5.79
#